data_AF-A0A9E3N6U9-F1
#
_entry.id   AF-A0A9E3N6U9-F1
#
_cell.length_a   1.000
_cell.length_b   1.000
_cell.length_c   1.000
_cell.angle_alpha   90.00
_cell.angle_beta   90.00
_cell.angle_gamma   90.00
#
_symmetry.space_group_name_H-M   'P 1'
#
loop_
_entity.id
_entity.type
_entity.pdbx_description
1 polymer ?
#
loop_
_entity_poly.entity_id
_entity_poly.type
_entity_poly.pdbx_seq_one_letter_code
_entity_poly.pdbx_strand_id
1 'polypeptide(L)'
;MCLIVFAWRVIPGLPLVACANRDEYYDRPATPAGPWPDAPDIIAGRDLQGGGSWMGVTKTGPHGPKFAALTNIRAPDERRTDAPTRGALVADFLKGDLDASAYLDRIAGTAQAYNGFNLVLGDREGMYWFSNRAGADPRNSKPLEPGIYGVSNSLLDAPWPKVVRTKA
;
A
#
# COMPACT_ATOMS: atom_id res chain seq x y z
N MET A 1 10.22 -7.39 8.83
CA MET A 1 9.68 -6.02 8.89
C MET A 1 9.68 -5.33 7.52
N CYS A 2 8.49 -5.25 6.90
CA CYS A 2 8.28 -4.67 5.58
C CYS A 2 8.75 -3.21 5.47
N LEU A 3 9.10 -2.81 4.25
CA LEU A 3 9.49 -1.46 3.88
C LEU A 3 8.95 -1.15 2.49
N ILE A 4 8.47 0.07 2.30
CA ILE A 4 8.21 0.68 0.99
C ILE A 4 8.98 2.00 0.99
N VAL A 5 9.74 2.26 -0.07
CA VAL A 5 10.29 3.58 -0.36
C VAL A 5 9.84 3.96 -1.76
N PHE A 6 9.36 5.18 -1.92
CA PHE A 6 8.90 5.64 -3.22
C PHE A 6 9.27 7.11 -3.47
N ALA A 7 9.61 7.39 -4.71
CA ALA A 7 9.88 8.71 -5.25
C ALA A 7 8.70 9.11 -6.13
N TRP A 8 7.98 10.15 -5.71
CA TRP A 8 6.78 10.66 -6.38
C TRP A 8 7.06 12.01 -7.03
N ARG A 9 6.97 12.08 -8.36
CA ARG A 9 7.14 13.30 -9.19
C ARG A 9 8.43 14.08 -8.94
N VAL A 10 9.52 13.39 -8.58
CA VAL A 10 10.85 14.00 -8.38
C VAL A 10 11.88 13.63 -9.46
N ILE A 11 11.58 12.63 -10.32
CA ILE A 11 12.44 12.23 -11.43
C ILE A 11 11.75 12.59 -12.76
N PRO A 12 12.37 13.42 -13.62
CA PRO A 12 11.81 13.75 -14.93
C PRO A 12 11.51 12.50 -15.77
N GLY A 13 10.28 12.40 -16.30
CA GLY A 13 9.84 11.26 -17.12
C GLY A 13 9.45 9.98 -16.34
N LEU A 14 9.68 9.94 -15.02
CA LEU A 14 9.32 8.81 -14.16
C LEU A 14 8.47 9.32 -12.99
N PRO A 15 7.12 9.36 -13.15
CA PRO A 15 6.24 9.93 -12.13
C PRO A 15 6.31 9.17 -10.81
N LEU A 16 6.57 7.85 -10.85
CA LEU A 16 6.71 7.01 -9.67
C LEU A 16 7.86 6.02 -9.85
N VAL A 17 8.73 5.95 -8.85
CA VAL A 17 9.63 4.82 -8.62
C VAL A 17 9.33 4.29 -7.22
N ALA A 18 9.01 3.00 -7.09
CA ALA A 18 8.70 2.38 -5.81
C ALA A 18 9.49 1.08 -5.64
N CYS A 19 10.13 0.94 -4.47
CA CYS A 19 10.83 -0.25 -4.05
C CYS A 19 10.20 -0.75 -2.75
N ALA A 20 9.83 -2.02 -2.69
CA ALA A 20 9.28 -2.61 -1.48
C ALA A 20 9.94 -3.93 -1.15
N ASN A 21 10.13 -4.15 0.16
CA ASN A 21 10.53 -5.42 0.71
C ASN A 21 9.40 -5.97 1.58
N ARG A 22 8.96 -7.19 1.28
CA ARG A 22 7.99 -7.93 2.10
C ARG A 22 8.76 -8.94 2.95
N ASP A 23 8.80 -8.68 4.25
CA ASP A 23 9.30 -9.64 5.23
C ASP A 23 8.11 -10.37 5.85
N GLU A 24 7.95 -11.64 5.54
CA GLU A 24 6.85 -12.49 6.00
C GLU A 24 7.36 -13.85 6.51
N TYR A 25 6.54 -14.55 7.28
CA TYR A 25 6.75 -15.95 7.62
C TYR A 25 6.87 -16.85 6.38
N TYR A 26 7.78 -17.82 6.44
CA TYR A 26 8.06 -18.77 5.37
C TYR A 26 6.87 -19.69 5.05
N ASP A 27 6.00 -19.96 6.04
CA ASP A 27 4.81 -20.79 5.90
C ASP A 27 3.61 -20.05 5.31
N ARG A 28 3.76 -18.77 4.93
CA ARG A 28 2.74 -17.99 4.23
C ARG A 28 3.06 -17.89 2.73
N PRO A 29 2.58 -18.84 1.90
CA PRO A 29 2.94 -18.92 0.50
C PRO A 29 2.38 -17.73 -0.30
N ALA A 30 3.10 -17.35 -1.36
CA ALA A 30 2.68 -16.32 -2.29
C ALA A 30 3.18 -16.62 -3.71
N THR A 31 2.47 -16.10 -4.71
CA THR A 31 2.93 -16.16 -6.10
C THR A 31 3.98 -15.08 -6.38
N PRO A 32 4.91 -15.33 -7.32
CA PRO A 32 5.75 -14.27 -7.88
C PRO A 32 4.91 -13.13 -8.46
N ALA A 33 5.50 -11.95 -8.57
CA ALA A 33 4.85 -10.82 -9.23
C ALA A 33 4.65 -11.14 -10.72
N GLY A 34 3.41 -11.01 -11.16
CA GLY A 34 3.01 -11.29 -12.53
C GLY A 34 1.53 -10.96 -12.76
N PRO A 35 1.03 -11.15 -14.00
CA PRO A 35 -0.38 -10.99 -14.29
C PRO A 35 -1.22 -11.98 -13.48
N TRP A 36 -2.26 -11.49 -12.83
CA TRP A 36 -3.18 -12.37 -12.11
C TRP A 36 -4.04 -13.18 -13.09
N PRO A 37 -4.28 -14.48 -12.84
CA PRO A 37 -5.12 -15.30 -13.72
C PRO A 37 -6.56 -14.78 -13.88
N ASP A 38 -7.15 -14.28 -12.79
CA ASP A 38 -8.51 -13.74 -12.72
C ASP A 38 -8.59 -12.23 -12.99
N ALA A 39 -7.44 -11.55 -13.12
CA ALA A 39 -7.37 -10.12 -13.42
C ALA A 39 -6.04 -9.77 -14.13
N PRO A 40 -5.87 -10.11 -15.43
CA PRO A 40 -4.58 -10.03 -16.13
C PRO A 40 -4.01 -8.61 -16.33
N ASP A 41 -4.82 -7.59 -16.06
CA ASP A 41 -4.39 -6.19 -16.03
C ASP A 41 -3.58 -5.87 -14.76
N ILE A 42 -3.79 -6.62 -13.67
CA ILE A 42 -3.04 -6.48 -12.42
C ILE A 42 -1.72 -7.22 -12.52
N ILE A 43 -0.61 -6.50 -12.30
CA ILE A 43 0.72 -7.06 -12.10
C ILE A 43 1.08 -6.96 -10.62
N ALA A 44 1.03 -8.10 -9.91
CA ALA A 44 1.28 -8.14 -8.47
C ALA A 44 1.65 -9.55 -8.01
N GLY A 45 2.33 -9.67 -6.87
CA GLY A 45 2.37 -10.93 -6.14
C GLY A 45 1.03 -11.18 -5.44
N ARG A 46 0.63 -12.44 -5.28
CA ARG A 46 -0.62 -12.81 -4.61
C ARG A 46 -0.35 -13.67 -3.39
N ASP A 47 -0.89 -13.25 -2.25
CA ASP A 47 -0.90 -14.05 -1.03
C ASP A 47 -1.85 -15.23 -1.21
N LEU A 48 -1.33 -16.46 -1.14
CA LEU A 48 -2.13 -17.67 -1.37
C LEU A 48 -2.95 -18.09 -0.15
N GLN A 49 -2.66 -17.54 1.03
CA GLN A 49 -3.45 -17.77 2.23
C GLN A 49 -4.56 -16.73 2.36
N GLY A 50 -4.24 -15.45 2.12
CA GLY A 50 -5.18 -14.33 2.25
C GLY A 50 -5.90 -13.93 0.95
N GLY A 51 -5.48 -14.45 -0.20
CA GLY A 51 -6.04 -14.13 -1.53
C GLY A 51 -5.73 -12.74 -2.09
N GLY A 52 -5.20 -11.84 -1.26
CA GLY A 52 -4.91 -10.44 -1.60
C GLY A 52 -3.46 -10.17 -2.04
N SER A 53 -3.03 -8.91 -1.95
CA SER A 53 -1.66 -8.49 -2.30
C SER A 53 -1.06 -7.54 -1.27
N TRP A 54 0.24 -7.28 -1.38
CA TRP A 54 0.96 -6.29 -0.59
C TRP A 54 1.52 -5.14 -1.45
N MET A 55 1.70 -5.37 -2.75
CA MET A 55 2.12 -4.36 -3.70
C MET A 55 1.75 -4.80 -5.11
N GLY A 56 1.21 -3.88 -5.91
CA GLY A 56 0.84 -4.15 -7.28
C GLY A 56 0.56 -2.89 -8.08
N VAL A 57 0.46 -3.08 -9.39
CA VAL A 57 0.02 -2.05 -10.33
C VAL A 57 -1.02 -2.62 -11.28
N THR A 58 -1.82 -1.75 -11.89
CA THR A 58 -2.62 -2.08 -13.08
C THR A 58 -1.91 -1.58 -14.33
N LYS A 59 -2.10 -2.24 -15.48
CA LYS A 59 -1.57 -1.73 -16.76
C LYS A 59 -2.43 -0.60 -17.29
N THR A 60 -3.73 -0.69 -17.05
CA THR A 60 -4.73 0.28 -17.51
C THR A 60 -5.79 0.51 -16.43
N GLY A 61 -6.74 1.40 -16.69
CA GLY A 61 -7.85 1.66 -15.77
C GLY A 61 -8.58 2.97 -16.11
N PRO A 62 -9.79 3.17 -15.59
CA PRO A 62 -10.58 4.38 -15.84
C PRO A 62 -9.85 5.67 -15.43
N HIS A 63 -9.06 5.59 -14.36
CA HIS A 63 -8.24 6.69 -13.82
C HIS A 63 -6.75 6.52 -14.17
N GLY A 64 -6.47 5.83 -15.28
CA GLY A 64 -5.12 5.42 -15.66
C GLY A 64 -4.59 4.22 -14.87
N PRO A 65 -3.31 3.88 -15.06
CA PRO A 65 -2.63 2.85 -14.29
C PRO A 65 -2.67 3.18 -12.79
N LYS A 66 -3.03 2.19 -11.99
CA LYS A 66 -3.09 2.28 -10.54
C LYS A 66 -1.84 1.67 -9.92
N PHE A 67 -1.46 2.19 -8.76
CA PHE A 67 -0.44 1.63 -7.87
C PHE A 67 -1.06 1.45 -6.49
N ALA A 68 -0.78 0.32 -5.86
CA ALA A 68 -1.12 0.14 -4.45
C ALA A 68 -0.04 -0.65 -3.73
N ALA A 69 0.23 -0.26 -2.50
CA ALA A 69 1.16 -0.96 -1.62
C ALA A 69 0.74 -0.85 -0.15
N LEU A 70 1.12 -1.85 0.64
CA LEU A 70 0.70 -2.00 2.03
C LEU A 70 1.86 -2.41 2.93
N THR A 71 1.95 -1.80 4.10
CA THR A 71 2.73 -2.33 5.23
C THR A 71 1.87 -2.53 6.47
N ASN A 72 2.26 -3.48 7.31
CA ASN A 72 1.63 -3.70 8.60
C ASN A 72 2.18 -2.71 9.63
N ILE A 73 1.35 -2.17 10.52
CA ILE A 73 1.83 -1.45 11.70
C ILE A 73 2.19 -2.48 12.79
N ARG A 74 3.36 -2.29 13.41
CA ARG A 74 3.83 -3.14 14.50
C ARG A 74 3.19 -2.69 15.82
N ALA A 75 2.13 -3.40 16.20
CA ALA A 75 1.49 -3.29 17.52
C ALA A 75 1.17 -4.70 18.03
N PRO A 76 2.17 -5.42 18.63
CA PRO A 76 2.02 -6.82 19.03
C PRO A 76 0.85 -7.04 20.01
N ASP A 77 0.68 -6.12 20.95
CA ASP A 77 -0.33 -6.19 22.02
C ASP A 77 -1.76 -5.92 21.53
N GLU A 78 -1.91 -5.51 20.27
CA GLU A 78 -3.20 -5.12 19.67
C GLU A 78 -3.62 -6.05 18.53
N ARG A 79 -2.91 -7.18 18.35
CA ARG A 79 -3.16 -8.09 17.24
C ARG A 79 -4.48 -8.85 17.44
N ARG A 80 -5.40 -8.62 16.52
CA ARG A 80 -6.67 -9.34 16.39
C ARG A 80 -6.55 -10.51 15.42
N THR A 81 -6.94 -11.71 15.83
CA THR A 81 -6.91 -12.92 14.98
C THR A 81 -8.15 -13.06 14.10
N ASP A 82 -9.25 -12.42 14.48
CA ASP A 82 -10.54 -12.39 13.76
C ASP A 82 -10.60 -11.28 12.70
N ALA A 83 -9.63 -10.36 12.69
CA ALA A 83 -9.61 -9.22 11.76
C ALA A 83 -9.38 -9.67 10.30
N PRO A 84 -10.06 -9.03 9.32
CA PRO A 84 -9.85 -9.35 7.91
C PRO A 84 -8.40 -9.13 7.46
N THR A 85 -7.99 -9.86 6.41
CA THR A 85 -6.68 -9.66 5.81
C THR A 85 -6.59 -8.29 5.13
N ARG A 86 -5.57 -7.52 5.50
CA ARG A 86 -5.30 -6.19 4.92
C ARG A 86 -4.93 -6.25 3.44
N GLY A 87 -4.41 -7.39 2.97
CA GLY A 87 -4.05 -7.55 1.56
C GLY A 87 -5.26 -7.48 0.62
N ALA A 88 -6.47 -7.65 1.15
CA ALA A 88 -7.71 -7.42 0.40
C ALA A 88 -7.84 -5.94 -0.02
N LEU A 89 -7.39 -4.98 0.81
CA LEU A 89 -7.45 -3.55 0.48
C LEU A 89 -6.66 -3.23 -0.80
N VAL A 90 -5.47 -3.82 -0.94
CA VAL A 90 -4.66 -3.66 -2.16
C VAL A 90 -5.35 -4.31 -3.36
N ALA A 91 -5.85 -5.53 -3.20
CA ALA A 91 -6.51 -6.26 -4.27
C ALA A 91 -7.80 -5.56 -4.76
N ASP A 92 -8.62 -5.08 -3.83
CA ASP A 92 -9.90 -4.43 -4.12
C ASP A 92 -9.71 -3.09 -4.83
N PHE A 93 -8.66 -2.34 -4.50
CA PHE A 93 -8.35 -1.09 -5.21
C PHE A 93 -7.89 -1.34 -6.64
N LEU A 94 -6.99 -2.32 -6.83
CA LEU A 94 -6.45 -2.68 -8.14
C LEU A 94 -7.51 -3.32 -9.05
N LYS A 95 -8.48 -4.04 -8.48
CA LYS A 95 -9.62 -4.63 -9.23
C LYS A 95 -10.75 -3.65 -9.49
N GLY A 96 -10.95 -2.67 -8.62
CA GLY A 96 -12.08 -1.75 -8.69
C GLY A 96 -11.87 -0.61 -9.68
N ASP A 97 -12.92 0.18 -9.89
CA ASP A 97 -12.90 1.31 -10.82
C ASP A 97 -12.71 2.66 -10.15
N LEU A 98 -12.79 2.74 -8.81
CA LEU A 98 -12.65 3.99 -8.07
C LEU A 98 -11.23 4.58 -8.21
N ASP A 99 -11.12 5.90 -8.28
CA ASP A 99 -9.87 6.59 -8.01
C ASP A 99 -9.42 6.41 -6.54
N ALA A 100 -8.17 6.77 -6.25
CA ALA A 100 -7.54 6.59 -4.96
C ALA A 100 -8.27 7.35 -3.85
N SER A 101 -8.72 8.58 -4.11
CA SER A 101 -9.43 9.40 -3.11
C SER A 101 -10.78 8.77 -2.75
N ALA A 102 -11.59 8.44 -3.75
CA ALA A 102 -12.89 7.82 -3.57
C ALA A 102 -12.78 6.42 -2.92
N TYR A 103 -11.74 5.66 -3.25
CA TYR A 103 -11.48 4.38 -2.59
C TYR A 103 -11.15 4.57 -1.10
N LEU A 104 -10.33 5.58 -0.74
CA LEU A 104 -10.02 5.90 0.65
C LEU A 104 -11.26 6.32 1.44
N ASP A 105 -12.11 7.17 0.85
CA ASP A 105 -13.39 7.58 1.46
C ASP A 105 -14.29 6.36 1.71
N ARG A 106 -14.35 5.43 0.75
CA ARG A 106 -15.14 4.19 0.89
C ARG A 106 -14.66 3.32 2.05
N ILE A 107 -13.36 3.17 2.26
CA ILE A 107 -12.83 2.29 3.31
C ILE A 107 -12.73 2.99 4.68
N ALA A 108 -12.79 4.32 4.75
CA ALA A 108 -12.58 5.08 5.99
C ALA A 108 -13.49 4.61 7.13
N GLY A 109 -14.78 4.35 6.84
CA GLY A 109 -15.76 3.89 7.83
C GLY A 109 -15.54 2.46 8.35
N THR A 110 -14.78 1.63 7.63
CA THR A 110 -14.53 0.22 7.99
C THR A 110 -13.06 -0.07 8.33
N ALA A 111 -12.18 0.91 8.20
CA ALA A 111 -10.73 0.75 8.38
C ALA A 111 -10.33 0.23 9.77
N GLN A 112 -11.14 0.50 10.81
CA GLN A 112 -10.90 0.02 12.17
C GLN A 112 -11.24 -1.47 12.37
N ALA A 113 -11.89 -2.12 11.40
CA ALA A 113 -12.09 -3.57 11.43
C ALA A 113 -10.78 -4.34 11.19
N TYR A 114 -9.79 -3.71 10.56
CA TYR A 114 -8.50 -4.30 10.24
C TYR A 114 -7.47 -4.09 11.35
N ASN A 115 -6.51 -5.02 11.49
CA ASN A 115 -5.28 -4.77 12.24
C ASN A 115 -4.55 -3.53 11.70
N GLY A 116 -3.69 -2.90 12.50
CA GLY A 116 -2.99 -1.67 12.11
C GLY A 116 -2.24 -1.76 10.77
N PHE A 117 -2.37 -0.76 9.90
CA PHE A 117 -1.74 -0.76 8.57
C PHE A 117 -1.39 0.62 8.05
N ASN A 118 -0.51 0.64 7.05
CA ASN A 118 -0.36 1.74 6.11
C ASN A 118 -0.78 1.25 4.72
N LEU A 119 -1.42 2.12 3.97
CA LEU A 119 -1.82 1.93 2.59
C LEU A 119 -1.30 3.11 1.77
N VAL A 120 -0.63 2.83 0.67
CA VAL A 120 -0.17 3.83 -0.29
C VAL A 120 -0.90 3.54 -1.60
N LEU A 121 -1.67 4.49 -2.08
CA LEU A 121 -2.46 4.37 -3.31
C LEU A 121 -2.07 5.48 -4.28
N GLY A 122 -1.88 5.13 -5.54
CA GLY A 122 -1.59 6.08 -6.60
C GLY A 122 -2.37 5.78 -7.86
N ASP A 123 -2.75 6.83 -8.57
CA ASP A 123 -3.33 6.78 -9.91
C ASP A 123 -2.96 8.06 -10.67
N ARG A 124 -3.69 8.41 -11.74
CA ARG A 124 -3.44 9.64 -12.50
C ARG A 124 -3.71 10.91 -11.68
N GLU A 125 -4.65 10.87 -10.75
CA GLU A 125 -5.09 12.02 -9.97
C GLU A 125 -4.07 12.39 -8.89
N GLY A 126 -3.46 11.38 -8.26
CA GLY A 126 -2.44 11.65 -7.24
C GLY A 126 -1.84 10.42 -6.58
N MET A 127 -1.03 10.67 -5.56
CA MET A 127 -0.49 9.68 -4.64
C MET A 127 -1.00 10.00 -3.24
N TYR A 128 -1.43 8.99 -2.51
CA TYR A 128 -2.07 9.13 -1.21
C TYR A 128 -1.46 8.13 -0.23
N TRP A 129 -1.35 8.54 1.03
CA TRP A 129 -1.06 7.63 2.13
C TRP A 129 -2.22 7.66 3.13
N PHE A 130 -2.58 6.47 3.59
CA PHE A 130 -3.57 6.28 4.64
C PHE A 130 -3.08 5.28 5.69
N SER A 131 -3.41 5.55 6.94
CA SER A 131 -3.30 4.58 8.02
C SER A 131 -4.49 4.70 8.96
N ASN A 132 -5.03 3.54 9.34
CA ASN A 132 -6.05 3.47 10.39
C ASN A 132 -5.51 3.81 11.79
N ARG A 133 -4.20 4.07 11.96
CA ARG A 133 -3.56 4.52 13.20
C ARG A 133 -3.03 5.96 13.14
N ALA A 134 -3.23 6.66 12.03
CA ALA A 134 -2.73 8.03 11.82
C ALA A 134 -3.82 9.10 11.92
N GLY A 135 -4.82 8.92 12.80
CA GLY A 135 -5.96 9.85 12.88
C GLY A 135 -5.60 11.32 13.13
N ALA A 136 -4.43 11.59 13.71
CA ALA A 136 -3.94 12.94 13.99
C ALA A 136 -2.94 13.49 12.94
N ASP A 137 -2.48 12.68 11.98
CA ASP A 137 -1.54 13.14 10.95
C ASP A 137 -2.31 13.88 9.84
N PRO A 138 -2.01 15.17 9.57
CA PRO A 138 -2.74 15.95 8.57
C PRO A 138 -2.58 15.42 7.14
N ARG A 139 -1.58 14.56 6.88
CA ARG A 139 -1.36 13.92 5.57
C ARG A 139 -2.25 12.70 5.37
N ASN A 140 -2.87 12.18 6.42
CA ASN A 140 -3.65 10.95 6.37
C ASN A 140 -4.87 11.11 5.44
N SER A 141 -4.99 10.25 4.43
CA SER A 141 -5.99 10.34 3.35
C SER A 141 -5.96 11.65 2.55
N LYS A 142 -4.82 12.37 2.53
CA LYS A 142 -4.63 13.56 1.70
C LYS A 142 -3.62 13.29 0.58
N PRO A 143 -3.69 14.03 -0.55
CA PRO A 143 -2.69 13.95 -1.59
C PRO A 143 -1.30 14.25 -1.03
N LEU A 144 -0.32 13.44 -1.43
CA LEU A 144 1.09 13.68 -1.15
C LEU A 144 1.67 14.63 -2.19
N GLU A 145 2.41 15.62 -1.70
CA GLU A 145 3.23 16.49 -2.52
C GLU A 145 4.34 15.70 -3.25
N PRO A 146 4.95 16.25 -4.31
CA PRO A 146 6.15 15.68 -4.90
C PRO A 146 7.25 15.49 -3.84
N GLY A 147 7.83 14.29 -3.77
CA GLY A 147 8.82 13.97 -2.75
C GLY A 147 9.28 12.52 -2.72
N ILE A 148 10.22 12.25 -1.83
CA ILE A 148 10.66 10.89 -1.48
C ILE A 148 10.05 10.53 -0.14
N TYR A 149 9.44 9.36 -0.07
CA TYR A 149 8.69 8.88 1.08
C TYR A 149 9.14 7.48 1.49
N GLY A 150 9.10 7.20 2.80
CA GLY A 150 9.37 5.89 3.34
C GLY A 150 8.29 5.42 4.30
N VAL A 151 7.84 4.19 4.15
CA VAL A 151 6.84 3.55 5.00
C VAL A 151 7.36 2.19 5.44
N SER A 152 7.52 1.98 6.74
CA SER A 152 7.91 0.69 7.30
C SER A 152 6.79 0.13 8.17
N ASN A 153 7.10 -0.40 9.36
CA ASN A 153 6.10 -0.92 10.30
C ASN A 153 5.56 0.13 11.30
N SER A 154 5.67 1.41 10.95
CA SER A 154 5.12 2.56 11.67
C SER A 154 4.53 3.55 10.66
N LEU A 155 4.12 4.74 11.11
CA LEU A 155 3.55 5.79 10.27
C LEU A 155 4.53 6.32 9.22
N LEU A 156 4.01 7.07 8.24
CA LEU A 156 4.76 7.67 7.15
C LEU A 156 5.95 8.50 7.64
N ASP A 157 7.13 8.22 7.08
CA ASP A 157 8.42 8.85 7.39
C ASP A 157 8.85 8.78 8.86
N ALA A 158 8.24 7.90 9.67
CA ALA A 158 8.76 7.60 11.00
C ALA A 158 10.24 7.20 10.89
N PRO A 159 11.15 7.71 11.76
CA PRO A 159 12.61 7.62 11.60
C PRO A 159 13.16 6.24 11.93
N TRP A 160 12.68 5.21 11.23
CA TRP A 160 13.18 3.86 11.31
C TRP A 160 14.54 3.79 10.60
N PRO A 161 15.53 3.06 11.13
CA PRO A 161 16.87 3.00 10.54
C PRO A 161 16.87 2.64 9.05
N LYS A 162 15.95 1.77 8.60
CA LYS A 162 15.78 1.43 7.18
C LYS A 162 15.28 2.62 6.36
N VAL A 163 14.28 3.36 6.86
CA VAL A 163 13.73 4.54 6.16
C VAL A 163 14.80 5.62 6.04
N VAL A 164 15.51 5.93 7.12
CA VAL A 164 16.57 6.96 7.11
C VAL A 164 17.68 6.59 6.14
N ARG A 165 18.17 5.34 6.16
CA ARG A 165 19.26 4.90 5.27
C ARG A 165 18.88 4.84 3.79
N THR A 166 17.61 4.58 3.46
CA THR A 166 17.18 4.48 2.06
C THR A 166 16.75 5.82 1.45
N LYS A 167 16.40 6.82 2.28
CA LYS A 167 16.10 8.18 1.82
C LYS A 167 17.35 9.08 1.68
N ALA A 168 18.46 8.72 2.33
CA ALA A 168 19.75 9.43 2.27
C ALA A 168 20.48 9.14 0.96
#